data_AF-A0A959FZL6-F1
#
_entry.id   AF-A0A959FZL6-F1
#
_cell.length_a   1.000
_cell.length_b   1.000
_cell.length_c   1.000
_cell.angle_alpha   90.00
_cell.angle_beta   90.00
_cell.angle_gamma   90.00
#
_symmetry.space_group_name_H-M   'P 1'
#
loop_
_entity.id
_entity.type
_entity.pdbx_description
1 polymer ?
#
loop_
_entity_poly.entity_id
_entity_poly.type
_entity_poly.pdbx_seq_one_letter_code
_entity_poly.pdbx_strand_id
1 'polypeptide(L)'
;MEKTDNVTARQIIVWLSEAAPVLIVLLATASFVLIGSFKADFYAHQYEPRFGERALFAGVATAALFGLVRLVPLITSFRDFSNSRQASGWLGLLGSFAMVWYEISEASAVAQVWNPSEPVFYSRMITFVVLLGVGLEIRAILTVGSLKDETIQRVNASQELPQKATQPKPATGKKPAALPPTDPIPQEEVEALDIEELAEAIFQPARQNGHG
;
A
#
# COMPACT_ATOMS: atom_id res chain seq x y z
N MET A 1 25.03 -28.16 19.37
CA MET A 1 24.74 -27.77 17.97
C MET A 1 23.43 -26.99 17.82
N GLU A 2 22.46 -27.11 18.73
CA GLU A 2 21.12 -26.48 18.64
C GLU A 2 21.05 -24.93 18.80
N LYS A 3 22.09 -24.30 19.36
CA LYS A 3 22.06 -22.87 19.71
C LYS A 3 22.36 -21.94 18.51
N THR A 4 23.16 -22.41 17.55
CA THR A 4 23.56 -21.66 16.35
C THR A 4 22.46 -21.59 15.29
N ASP A 5 21.62 -22.63 15.22
CA ASP A 5 20.51 -22.71 14.27
C ASP A 5 19.41 -21.71 14.62
N ASN A 6 19.18 -21.50 15.92
CA ASN A 6 18.20 -20.54 16.45
C ASN A 6 18.59 -19.07 16.22
N VAL A 7 19.89 -18.74 16.23
CA VAL A 7 20.37 -17.37 15.96
C VAL A 7 20.27 -17.05 14.47
N THR A 8 20.64 -18.00 13.62
CA THR A 8 20.57 -17.86 12.15
C THR A 8 19.11 -17.76 11.67
N ALA A 9 18.22 -18.61 12.19
CA ALA A 9 16.80 -18.56 11.85
C ALA A 9 16.15 -17.22 12.27
N ARG A 10 16.46 -16.70 13.46
CA ARG A 10 15.97 -15.39 13.90
C ARG A 10 16.46 -14.25 13.02
N GLN A 11 17.74 -14.26 12.64
CA GLN A 11 18.29 -13.24 11.72
C GLN A 11 17.63 -13.29 10.36
N ILE A 12 17.43 -14.48 9.78
CA ILE A 12 16.73 -14.65 8.50
C ILE A 12 15.29 -14.13 8.59
N ILE A 13 14.57 -14.45 9.67
CA ILE A 13 13.20 -13.97 9.87
C ILE A 13 13.15 -12.44 9.95
N VAL A 14 14.05 -11.81 10.71
CA VAL A 14 14.09 -10.33 10.83
C VAL A 14 14.37 -9.70 9.47
N TRP A 15 15.38 -10.20 8.74
CA TRP A 15 15.73 -9.68 7.42
C TRP A 15 14.60 -9.86 6.40
N LEU A 16 13.90 -11.01 6.45
CA LEU A 16 12.76 -11.29 5.60
C LEU A 16 11.55 -10.41 5.95
N SER A 17 11.33 -10.13 7.24
CA SER A 17 10.28 -9.23 7.70
C SER A 17 10.54 -7.78 7.27
N GLU A 18 11.79 -7.32 7.32
CA GLU A 18 12.19 -5.98 6.83
C GLU A 18 12.05 -5.86 5.31
N ALA A 19 12.37 -6.92 4.55
CA ALA A 19 12.25 -6.93 3.10
C ALA A 19 10.82 -7.16 2.59
N ALA A 20 9.91 -7.68 3.43
CA ALA A 20 8.57 -8.09 3.02
C ALA A 20 7.74 -6.97 2.36
N PRO A 21 7.69 -5.72 2.87
CA PRO A 21 6.92 -4.65 2.24
C PRO A 21 7.41 -4.34 0.82
N VAL A 22 8.73 -4.27 0.62
CA VAL A 22 9.35 -4.03 -0.69
C VAL A 22 9.04 -5.18 -1.64
N LEU A 23 9.18 -6.42 -1.18
CA LEU A 23 8.90 -7.60 -1.98
C LEU A 23 7.44 -7.66 -2.42
N ILE A 24 6.50 -7.28 -1.54
CA ILE A 24 5.07 -7.22 -1.88
C ILE A 24 4.83 -6.21 -3.01
N VAL A 25 5.40 -5.01 -2.92
CA VAL A 25 5.27 -3.97 -3.97
C VAL A 25 5.88 -4.45 -5.29
N LEU A 26 7.05 -5.07 -5.25
CA LEU A 26 7.71 -5.62 -6.45
C LEU A 26 6.86 -6.72 -7.11
N LEU A 27 6.33 -7.66 -6.32
CA LEU A 27 5.51 -8.74 -6.84
C LEU A 27 4.15 -8.24 -7.36
N ALA A 28 3.53 -7.27 -6.69
CA ALA A 28 2.32 -6.62 -7.17
C ALA A 28 2.59 -5.93 -8.52
N THR A 29 3.68 -5.16 -8.62
CA THR A 29 4.10 -4.50 -9.87
C THR A 29 4.39 -5.52 -10.98
N ALA A 30 5.08 -6.61 -10.68
CA ALA A 30 5.38 -7.67 -11.64
C ALA A 30 4.10 -8.34 -12.16
N SER A 31 3.13 -8.61 -11.27
CA SER A 31 1.84 -9.18 -11.65
C SER A 31 1.06 -8.23 -12.58
N PHE A 32 1.09 -6.94 -12.28
CA PHE A 32 0.43 -5.91 -13.07
C PHE A 32 1.04 -5.77 -14.47
N VAL A 33 2.38 -5.78 -14.58
CA VAL A 33 3.08 -5.78 -15.88
C VAL A 33 2.77 -7.03 -16.68
N LEU A 34 2.76 -8.20 -16.02
CA LEU A 34 2.46 -9.46 -16.69
C LEU A 34 1.05 -9.47 -17.26
N ILE A 35 0.03 -9.10 -16.48
CA ILE A 35 -1.36 -9.00 -16.97
C ILE A 35 -1.49 -7.92 -18.05
N GLY A 36 -0.84 -6.77 -17.86
CA GLY A 36 -0.81 -5.69 -18.84
C GLY A 36 -0.28 -6.14 -20.20
N SER A 37 0.73 -7.02 -20.22
CA SER A 37 1.28 -7.57 -21.47
C SER A 37 0.27 -8.45 -22.22
N PHE A 38 -0.44 -9.34 -21.52
CA PHE A 38 -1.51 -10.15 -22.13
C PHE A 38 -2.65 -9.28 -22.67
N LYS A 39 -3.05 -8.24 -21.92
CA LYS A 39 -4.11 -7.33 -22.36
C LYS A 39 -3.68 -6.46 -23.55
N ALA A 40 -2.41 -6.04 -23.60
CA ALA A 40 -1.90 -5.26 -24.71
C ALA A 40 -1.99 -6.02 -26.03
N ASP A 41 -1.58 -7.30 -26.03
CA ASP A 41 -1.68 -8.19 -27.17
C ASP A 41 -3.14 -8.47 -27.55
N PHE A 42 -3.99 -8.78 -26.55
CA PHE A 42 -5.42 -8.97 -26.76
C PHE A 42 -6.08 -7.76 -27.44
N TYR A 43 -5.88 -6.55 -26.92
CA TYR A 43 -6.46 -5.35 -27.51
C TYR A 43 -5.84 -5.00 -28.86
N ALA A 44 -4.54 -5.25 -29.05
CA ALA A 44 -3.91 -5.10 -30.37
C ALA A 44 -4.60 -6.00 -31.40
N HIS A 45 -4.87 -7.26 -31.06
CA HIS A 45 -5.61 -8.18 -31.92
C HIS A 45 -7.03 -7.66 -32.24
N GLN A 46 -7.76 -7.15 -31.25
CA GLN A 46 -9.10 -6.58 -31.49
C GLN A 46 -9.09 -5.29 -32.33
N TYR A 47 -8.01 -4.53 -32.28
CA TYR A 47 -7.86 -3.26 -32.98
C TYR A 47 -7.24 -3.39 -34.37
N GLU A 48 -6.63 -4.54 -34.69
CA GLU A 48 -6.02 -4.82 -36.00
C GLU A 48 -6.95 -4.47 -37.17
N PRO A 49 -8.25 -4.87 -37.19
CA PRO A 49 -9.14 -4.59 -38.32
C PRO A 49 -9.38 -3.10 -38.54
N ARG A 50 -9.19 -2.26 -37.51
CA ARG A 50 -9.49 -0.83 -37.53
C ARG A 50 -8.26 0.05 -37.69
N PHE A 51 -7.14 -0.36 -37.10
CA PHE A 51 -5.94 0.45 -36.95
C PHE A 51 -4.69 -0.14 -37.64
N GLY A 52 -4.75 -1.38 -38.15
CA GLY A 52 -3.65 -2.02 -38.86
C GLY A 52 -2.35 -2.00 -38.05
N GLU A 53 -1.27 -1.47 -38.63
CA GLU A 53 0.06 -1.36 -37.99
C GLU A 53 0.05 -0.57 -36.67
N ARG A 54 -0.93 0.31 -36.46
CA ARG A 54 -1.06 1.10 -35.20
C ARG A 54 -1.80 0.34 -34.10
N ALA A 55 -2.31 -0.86 -34.37
CA ALA A 55 -3.10 -1.62 -33.40
C ALA A 55 -2.31 -1.98 -32.15
N LEU A 56 -1.02 -2.30 -32.27
CA LEU A 56 -0.16 -2.56 -31.11
C LEU A 56 -0.07 -1.34 -30.19
N PHE A 57 0.17 -0.15 -30.74
CA PHE A 57 0.21 1.08 -29.95
C PHE A 57 -1.12 1.35 -29.25
N ALA A 58 -2.23 1.19 -29.96
CA ALA A 58 -3.56 1.34 -29.38
C ALA A 58 -3.83 0.29 -28.29
N GLY A 59 -3.40 -0.96 -28.48
CA GLY A 59 -3.53 -2.04 -27.51
C GLY A 59 -2.75 -1.77 -26.22
N VAL A 60 -1.49 -1.33 -26.35
CA VAL A 60 -0.65 -0.92 -25.22
C VAL A 60 -1.26 0.28 -24.49
N ALA A 61 -1.73 1.30 -25.22
CA ALA A 61 -2.36 2.48 -24.63
C ALA A 61 -3.63 2.11 -23.85
N THR A 62 -4.47 1.23 -24.41
CA THR A 62 -5.67 0.73 -23.73
C THR A 62 -5.29 -0.10 -22.49
N ALA A 63 -4.34 -1.02 -22.60
CA ALA A 63 -3.88 -1.81 -21.46
C ALA A 63 -3.31 -0.93 -20.34
N ALA A 64 -2.52 0.09 -20.67
CA ALA A 64 -2.00 1.07 -19.72
C ALA A 64 -3.12 1.89 -19.07
N LEU A 65 -4.13 2.33 -19.84
CA LEU A 65 -5.28 3.06 -19.31
C LEU A 65 -6.08 2.21 -18.32
N PHE A 66 -6.42 0.97 -18.67
CA PHE A 66 -7.08 0.05 -17.75
C PHE A 66 -6.24 -0.19 -16.48
N GLY A 67 -4.93 -0.33 -16.65
CA GLY A 67 -4.00 -0.43 -15.56
C GLY A 67 -4.02 0.80 -14.64
N LEU A 68 -3.98 2.01 -15.17
CA LEU A 68 -4.04 3.24 -14.38
C LEU A 68 -5.38 3.40 -13.66
N VAL A 69 -6.48 3.08 -14.33
CA VAL A 69 -7.83 3.09 -13.75
C VAL A 69 -7.93 2.12 -12.57
N ARG A 70 -7.26 0.96 -12.64
CA ARG A 70 -7.17 0.02 -11.52
C ARG A 70 -6.45 0.59 -10.30
N LEU A 71 -5.45 1.45 -10.49
CA LEU A 71 -4.70 2.06 -9.38
C LEU A 71 -5.52 3.11 -8.63
N VAL A 72 -6.51 3.74 -9.27
CA VAL A 72 -7.29 4.82 -8.65
C VAL A 72 -8.04 4.34 -7.40
N PRO A 73 -8.90 3.29 -7.45
CA PRO A 73 -9.58 2.77 -6.27
C PRO A 73 -8.62 2.34 -5.15
N LEU A 74 -7.46 1.79 -5.51
CA LEU A 74 -6.42 1.37 -4.57
C LEU A 74 -5.82 2.57 -3.81
N ILE A 75 -5.41 3.62 -4.54
CA ILE A 75 -4.84 4.83 -3.95
C ILE A 75 -5.89 5.56 -3.11
N THR A 76 -7.13 5.67 -3.60
CA THR A 76 -8.19 6.35 -2.87
C THR A 76 -8.60 5.57 -1.62
N SER A 77 -8.71 4.24 -1.68
CA SER A 77 -8.95 3.41 -0.49
C SER A 77 -7.83 3.56 0.52
N PHE A 78 -6.57 3.54 0.08
CA PHE A 78 -5.42 3.73 0.94
C PHE A 78 -5.49 5.07 1.70
N ARG A 79 -5.76 6.17 0.97
CA ARG A 79 -5.92 7.51 1.55
C ARG A 79 -7.11 7.58 2.50
N ASP A 80 -8.25 7.03 2.11
CA ASP A 80 -9.50 7.17 2.87
C ASP A 80 -9.48 6.35 4.16
N PHE A 81 -8.86 5.16 4.17
CA PHE A 81 -8.60 4.42 5.41
C PHE A 81 -7.59 5.14 6.30
N SER A 82 -6.56 5.76 5.72
CA SER A 82 -5.56 6.55 6.45
C SER A 82 -6.17 7.79 7.14
N ASN A 83 -7.28 8.31 6.61
CA ASN A 83 -7.98 9.50 7.10
C ASN A 83 -9.26 9.17 7.90
N SER A 84 -9.41 7.93 8.39
CA SER A 84 -10.59 7.47 9.15
C SER A 84 -11.94 7.62 8.42
N ARG A 85 -11.95 7.78 7.10
CA ARG A 85 -13.15 7.91 6.26
C ARG A 85 -13.61 6.52 5.78
N GLN A 86 -14.08 5.71 6.72
CA GLN A 86 -14.40 4.29 6.48
C GLN A 86 -15.39 4.07 5.33
N ALA A 87 -16.44 4.91 5.20
CA ALA A 87 -17.43 4.77 4.14
C ALA A 87 -16.84 4.97 2.72
N SER A 88 -15.97 5.97 2.55
CA SER A 88 -15.26 6.21 1.29
C SER A 88 -14.21 5.13 1.01
N GLY A 89 -13.54 4.64 2.06
CA GLY A 89 -12.62 3.50 1.97
C GLY A 89 -13.29 2.24 1.42
N TRP A 90 -14.51 1.93 1.89
CA TRP A 90 -15.31 0.81 1.39
C TRP A 90 -15.77 0.98 -0.07
N LEU A 91 -16.10 2.20 -0.49
CA LEU A 91 -16.44 2.48 -1.89
C LEU A 91 -15.27 2.24 -2.84
N GLY A 92 -14.06 2.67 -2.45
CA GLY A 92 -12.85 2.34 -3.21
C GLY A 92 -12.60 0.83 -3.26
N LEU A 93 -12.85 0.12 -2.16
CA LEU A 93 -12.68 -1.34 -2.08
C LEU A 93 -13.68 -2.08 -2.98
N LEU A 94 -14.92 -1.62 -3.04
CA LEU A 94 -15.93 -2.12 -3.98
C LEU A 94 -15.51 -1.85 -5.44
N GLY A 95 -14.95 -0.68 -5.73
CA GLY A 95 -14.38 -0.35 -7.04
C GLY A 95 -13.25 -1.30 -7.43
N SER A 96 -12.34 -1.62 -6.51
CA SER A 96 -11.28 -2.61 -6.72
C SER A 96 -11.87 -3.99 -7.01
N PHE A 97 -12.87 -4.46 -6.26
CA PHE A 97 -13.53 -5.73 -6.53
C PHE A 97 -14.21 -5.78 -7.89
N ALA A 98 -14.88 -4.70 -8.30
CA ALA A 98 -15.54 -4.61 -9.60
C ALA A 98 -14.52 -4.70 -10.76
N MET A 99 -13.36 -4.06 -10.62
CA MET A 99 -12.28 -4.15 -11.62
C MET A 99 -11.70 -5.55 -11.71
N VAL A 100 -11.48 -6.21 -10.57
CA VAL A 100 -10.99 -7.59 -10.52
C VAL A 100 -11.99 -8.55 -11.15
N TRP A 101 -13.28 -8.37 -10.84
CA TRP A 101 -14.35 -9.15 -11.45
C TRP A 101 -14.34 -9.00 -12.98
N TYR A 102 -14.20 -7.77 -13.48
CA TYR A 102 -14.10 -7.49 -14.90
C TYR A 102 -12.89 -8.20 -15.54
N GLU A 103 -11.70 -8.12 -14.94
CA GLU A 103 -10.51 -8.81 -15.45
C GLU A 103 -10.66 -10.33 -15.49
N ILE A 104 -11.26 -10.93 -14.46
CA ILE A 104 -11.56 -12.37 -14.43
C ILE A 104 -12.54 -12.74 -15.55
N SER A 105 -13.54 -11.88 -15.82
CA SER A 105 -14.50 -12.11 -16.89
C SER A 105 -13.87 -12.03 -18.29
N GLU A 106 -12.82 -11.22 -18.48
CA GLU A 106 -12.06 -11.12 -19.74
C GLU A 106 -11.01 -12.23 -19.90
N ALA A 107 -10.60 -12.91 -18.83
CA ALA A 107 -9.46 -13.83 -18.84
C ALA A 107 -9.60 -14.96 -19.88
N SER A 108 -10.82 -15.44 -20.15
CA SER A 108 -11.09 -16.45 -21.18
C SER A 108 -10.88 -15.91 -22.59
N ALA A 109 -11.34 -14.69 -22.88
CA ALA A 109 -11.18 -14.04 -24.17
C ALA A 109 -9.70 -13.72 -24.45
N VAL A 110 -8.97 -13.23 -23.44
CA VAL A 110 -7.52 -13.00 -23.53
C VAL A 110 -6.78 -14.30 -23.81
N ALA A 111 -7.09 -15.37 -23.06
CA ALA A 111 -6.47 -16.68 -23.26
C ALA A 111 -6.77 -17.28 -24.64
N GLN A 112 -7.97 -17.05 -25.17
CA GLN A 112 -8.37 -17.52 -26.50
C GLN A 112 -7.53 -16.89 -27.61
N VAL A 113 -7.15 -15.62 -27.47
CA VAL A 113 -6.24 -14.95 -28.41
C VAL A 113 -4.82 -15.46 -28.23
N TRP A 114 -4.37 -15.62 -26.98
CA TRP A 114 -2.97 -15.95 -26.70
C TRP A 114 -2.60 -17.40 -27.01
N ASN A 115 -3.47 -18.35 -26.68
CA ASN A 115 -3.28 -19.75 -27.03
C ASN A 115 -4.64 -20.44 -27.26
N PRO A 116 -5.12 -20.47 -28.52
CA PRO A 116 -6.38 -21.10 -28.87
C PRO A 116 -6.43 -22.62 -28.62
N SER A 117 -5.28 -23.29 -28.53
CA SER A 117 -5.21 -24.75 -28.31
C SER A 117 -5.45 -25.12 -26.85
N GLU A 118 -5.07 -24.26 -25.90
CA GLU A 118 -5.18 -24.52 -24.46
C GLU A 118 -5.79 -23.33 -23.68
N PRO A 119 -6.93 -22.74 -24.12
CA PRO A 119 -7.44 -21.49 -23.55
C PRO A 119 -7.88 -21.62 -22.08
N VAL A 120 -8.29 -22.82 -21.66
CA VAL A 120 -8.69 -23.10 -20.28
C VAL A 120 -7.49 -23.02 -19.33
N PHE A 121 -6.33 -23.53 -19.73
CA PHE A 121 -5.12 -23.46 -18.90
C PHE A 121 -4.68 -22.01 -18.71
N TYR A 122 -4.57 -21.26 -19.81
CA TYR A 122 -4.09 -19.87 -19.76
C TYR A 122 -5.09 -18.92 -19.07
N SER A 123 -6.40 -19.11 -19.24
CA SER A 123 -7.40 -18.30 -18.52
C SER A 123 -7.36 -18.51 -17.01
N ARG A 124 -7.11 -19.75 -16.55
CA ARG A 124 -6.89 -20.05 -15.12
C ARG A 124 -5.60 -19.42 -14.61
N MET A 125 -4.52 -19.50 -15.40
CA MET A 125 -3.25 -18.87 -15.05
C MET A 125 -3.39 -17.34 -14.94
N ILE A 126 -4.03 -16.69 -15.92
CA ILE A 126 -4.30 -15.25 -15.92
C ILE A 126 -5.15 -14.87 -14.71
N THR A 127 -6.25 -15.59 -14.47
CA THR A 127 -7.11 -15.39 -13.29
C THR A 127 -6.32 -15.52 -11.99
N PHE A 128 -5.45 -16.52 -11.88
CA PHE A 128 -4.61 -16.71 -10.70
C PHE A 128 -3.65 -15.54 -10.49
N VAL A 129 -2.98 -15.06 -11.54
CA VAL A 129 -2.07 -13.90 -11.46
C VAL A 129 -2.83 -12.63 -11.08
N VAL A 130 -4.02 -12.41 -11.63
CA VAL A 130 -4.91 -11.28 -11.24
C VAL A 130 -5.22 -11.34 -9.75
N LEU A 131 -5.71 -12.49 -9.25
CA LEU A 131 -6.06 -12.65 -7.84
C LEU A 131 -4.83 -12.51 -6.92
N LEU A 132 -3.68 -13.02 -7.34
CA LEU A 132 -2.42 -12.88 -6.62
C LEU A 132 -2.02 -11.41 -6.50
N GLY A 133 -2.10 -10.64 -7.59
CA GLY A 133 -1.81 -9.21 -7.60
C GLY A 133 -2.69 -8.43 -6.62
N VAL A 134 -4.01 -8.70 -6.63
CA VAL A 134 -4.97 -8.11 -5.68
C VAL A 134 -4.64 -8.48 -4.24
N GLY A 135 -4.30 -9.74 -3.99
CA GLY A 135 -3.95 -10.21 -2.64
C GLY A 135 -2.72 -9.48 -2.10
N LEU A 136 -1.71 -9.25 -2.95
CA LEU A 136 -0.52 -8.48 -2.61
C LEU A 136 -0.84 -6.99 -2.37
N GLU A 137 -1.68 -6.40 -3.23
CA GLU A 137 -2.19 -5.03 -3.10
C GLU A 137 -2.93 -4.80 -1.77
N ILE A 138 -3.87 -5.68 -1.40
CA ILE A 138 -4.59 -5.63 -0.12
C ILE A 138 -3.60 -5.73 1.06
N ARG A 139 -2.63 -6.65 0.96
CA ARG A 139 -1.62 -6.83 2.01
C ARG A 139 -0.73 -5.60 2.17
N ALA A 140 -0.37 -4.93 1.07
CA ALA A 140 0.38 -3.69 1.11
C ALA A 140 -0.40 -2.59 1.86
N ILE A 141 -1.69 -2.43 1.55
CA ILE A 141 -2.57 -1.46 2.23
C ILE A 141 -2.63 -1.70 3.74
N LEU A 142 -2.85 -2.96 4.15
CA LEU A 142 -2.95 -3.32 5.57
C LEU A 142 -1.62 -3.13 6.32
N THR A 143 -0.49 -3.39 5.66
CA THR A 143 0.84 -3.25 6.27
C THR A 143 1.15 -1.78 6.56
N VAL A 144 0.87 -0.89 5.60
CA VAL A 144 1.21 0.54 5.76
C VAL A 144 0.25 1.25 6.72
N GLY A 145 -1.03 0.84 6.79
CA GLY A 145 -1.95 1.35 7.81
C GLY A 145 -1.44 1.12 9.25
N SER A 146 -0.92 -0.08 9.53
CA SER A 146 -0.38 -0.44 10.84
C SER A 146 0.85 0.39 11.24
N LEU A 147 1.70 0.77 10.29
CA LEU A 147 2.92 1.55 10.56
C LEU A 147 2.61 3.00 10.99
N LYS A 148 1.54 3.59 10.42
CA LYS A 148 1.10 4.95 10.77
C LYS A 148 0.56 5.01 12.20
N ASP A 149 -0.26 4.04 12.60
CA ASP A 149 -0.82 3.96 13.95
C ASP A 149 0.27 3.80 15.02
N GLU A 150 1.28 2.97 14.76
CA GLU A 150 2.42 2.80 15.67
C GLU A 150 3.27 4.08 15.78
N THR A 151 3.50 4.78 14.66
CA THR A 151 4.26 6.03 14.63
C THR A 151 3.55 7.13 15.41
N ILE A 152 2.25 7.32 15.19
CA ILE A 152 1.44 8.31 15.93
C ILE A 152 1.43 7.99 17.43
N GLN A 153 1.31 6.72 17.81
CA GLN A 153 1.39 6.32 19.23
C GLN A 153 2.75 6.64 19.85
N ARG A 154 3.86 6.40 19.13
CA ARG A 154 5.22 6.71 19.62
C ARG A 154 5.45 8.21 19.78
N VAL A 155 4.96 9.03 18.85
CA VAL A 155 5.04 10.50 18.94
C VAL A 155 4.23 11.01 20.14
N ASN A 156 2.98 10.56 20.29
CA ASN A 156 2.13 10.96 21.42
C ASN A 156 2.73 10.52 22.76
N ALA A 157 3.24 9.29 22.86
CA ALA A 157 3.90 8.79 24.07
C ALA A 157 5.20 9.56 24.41
N SER A 158 5.94 10.00 23.39
CA SER A 158 7.15 10.82 23.56
C SER A 158 6.84 12.26 23.96
N GLN A 159 5.66 12.78 23.61
CA GLN A 159 5.18 14.11 24.01
C GLN A 159 4.56 14.14 25.42
N GLU A 160 4.13 13.01 25.98
CA GLU A 160 3.66 12.93 27.37
C GLU A 160 4.81 12.88 28.41
N LEU A 161 6.00 12.43 28.01
CA LEU A 161 7.18 12.29 28.89
C LEU A 161 7.77 13.62 29.42
N PRO A 162 7.74 14.77 28.72
CA PRO A 162 8.24 16.05 29.25
C PRO A 162 7.25 16.76 30.21
N GLN A 163 5.94 16.54 30.07
CA GLN A 163 4.95 17.28 30.87
C GLN A 163 4.77 16.73 32.29
N LYS A 164 4.98 15.42 32.51
CA LYS A 164 4.84 14.81 33.84
C LYS A 164 6.03 15.09 34.77
N ALA A 165 7.19 15.46 34.22
CA ALA A 165 8.41 15.75 34.98
C ALA A 165 8.48 17.19 35.53
N THR A 166 7.60 18.09 35.09
CA THR A 166 7.67 19.53 35.42
C THR A 166 6.44 20.07 36.14
N GLN A 167 5.63 19.21 36.78
CA GLN A 167 4.65 19.71 37.76
C GLN A 167 5.31 19.78 39.14
N PRO A 168 5.66 20.99 39.64
CA PRO A 168 6.04 21.14 41.03
C PRO A 168 4.86 20.70 41.90
N LYS A 169 5.15 19.81 42.86
CA LYS A 169 4.23 19.35 43.91
C LYS A 169 3.50 20.57 44.48
N PRO A 170 2.14 20.63 44.44
CA PRO A 170 1.44 21.80 44.93
C PRO A 170 1.68 21.94 46.43
N ALA A 171 2.30 23.05 46.82
CA ALA A 171 2.33 23.47 48.21
C ALA A 171 0.89 23.71 48.66
N THR A 172 0.57 23.13 49.81
CA THR A 172 -0.68 23.25 50.55
C THR A 172 -1.31 24.63 50.48
N GLY A 173 -2.56 24.70 50.02
CA GLY A 173 -3.54 25.70 50.46
C GLY A 173 -3.64 26.98 49.63
N LYS A 174 -4.20 26.92 48.42
CA LYS A 174 -5.19 27.89 47.89
C LYS A 174 -5.72 27.41 46.54
N LYS A 175 -7.05 27.48 46.36
CA LYS A 175 -7.77 27.10 45.15
C LYS A 175 -7.33 28.02 43.98
N PRO A 176 -6.78 27.49 42.87
CA PRO A 176 -6.42 28.33 41.72
C PRO A 176 -7.69 28.76 40.98
N ALA A 177 -7.70 30.00 40.50
CA ALA A 177 -8.71 30.50 39.58
C ALA A 177 -8.63 29.74 38.25
N ALA A 178 -9.79 29.50 37.62
CA ALA A 178 -9.89 28.79 36.36
C ALA A 178 -9.10 29.50 35.26
N LEU A 179 -8.26 28.75 34.54
CA LEU A 179 -7.62 29.22 33.30
C LEU A 179 -8.69 29.39 32.21
N PRO A 180 -8.57 30.41 31.35
CA PRO A 180 -9.44 30.54 30.20
C PRO A 180 -9.23 29.36 29.23
N PRO A 181 -10.28 28.94 28.50
CA PRO A 181 -10.19 27.85 27.54
C PRO A 181 -9.14 28.20 26.48
N THR A 182 -8.19 27.29 26.27
CA THR A 182 -7.24 27.36 25.16
C THR A 182 -7.99 26.88 23.93
N ASP A 183 -8.10 27.74 22.91
CA ASP A 183 -8.73 27.35 21.65
C ASP A 183 -7.95 26.18 21.02
N PRO A 184 -8.65 25.19 20.43
CA PRO A 184 -7.99 24.11 19.72
C PRO A 184 -7.19 24.67 18.54
N ILE A 185 -5.93 24.23 18.43
CA ILE A 185 -5.06 24.55 17.29
C ILE A 185 -5.77 24.04 16.01
N PRO A 186 -5.96 24.89 14.98
CA PRO A 186 -6.58 24.49 13.73
C PRO A 186 -5.83 23.31 13.08
N GLN A 187 -6.57 22.27 12.68
CA GLN A 187 -6.00 21.04 12.09
C GLN A 187 -5.24 21.27 10.77
N GLU A 188 -5.41 22.43 10.12
CA GLU A 188 -4.71 22.79 8.88
C GLU A 188 -3.21 23.03 9.09
N GLU A 189 -2.75 23.34 10.30
CA GLU A 189 -1.33 23.63 10.56
C GLU A 189 -0.47 22.36 10.76
N VAL A 190 -1.11 21.19 10.88
CA VAL A 190 -0.44 19.88 11.00
C VAL A 190 -0.15 19.25 9.63
N GLU A 191 -0.80 19.73 8.56
CA GLU A 191 -0.71 19.13 7.22
C GLU A 191 0.54 19.58 6.43
N ALA A 192 1.27 20.59 6.94
CA ALA A 192 2.49 21.11 6.32
C ALA A 192 3.80 20.58 6.95
N LEU A 193 3.72 19.84 8.07
CA LEU A 193 4.87 19.18 8.68
C LEU A 193 5.03 17.77 8.11
N ASP A 194 5.85 17.74 7.07
CA ASP A 194 7.07 16.93 7.08
C ASP A 194 7.00 15.52 6.46
N ILE A 195 6.71 15.49 5.16
CA ILE A 195 7.03 14.35 4.30
C ILE A 195 8.57 14.12 4.23
N GLU A 196 9.38 15.16 4.48
CA GLU A 196 10.85 15.06 4.52
C GLU A 196 11.34 14.40 5.82
N GLU A 197 10.85 14.76 7.01
CA GLU A 197 11.13 14.05 8.28
C GLU A 197 10.63 12.62 8.22
N LEU A 198 9.44 12.37 7.64
CA LEU A 198 8.92 11.01 7.52
C LEU A 198 9.81 10.15 6.60
N ALA A 199 10.34 10.73 5.52
CA ALA A 199 11.32 10.05 4.68
C ALA A 199 12.64 9.84 5.43
N GLU A 200 13.13 10.84 6.16
CA GLU A 200 14.39 10.75 6.91
C GLU A 200 14.32 9.74 8.07
N ALA A 201 13.17 9.65 8.75
CA ALA A 201 12.92 8.67 9.82
C ALA A 201 12.78 7.23 9.31
N ILE A 202 12.26 7.02 8.09
CA ILE A 202 12.11 5.69 7.48
C ILE A 202 13.45 5.19 6.91
N PHE A 203 14.33 6.09 6.46
CA PHE A 203 15.58 5.72 5.75
C PHE A 203 16.87 5.85 6.58
N GLN A 204 16.84 6.33 7.83
CA GLN A 204 18.02 6.27 8.69
C GLN A 204 18.23 4.86 9.27
N PRO A 205 19.33 4.16 8.93
CA PRO A 205 19.69 2.93 9.63
C PRO A 205 20.07 3.30 11.06
N ALA A 206 19.50 2.56 12.03
CA ALA A 206 19.76 2.74 13.45
C ALA A 206 21.27 2.89 13.72
N ARG A 207 21.75 4.13 13.92
CA ARG A 207 23.11 4.37 14.37
C ARG A 207 23.20 3.78 15.77
N GLN A 208 24.00 2.73 15.88
CA GLN A 208 24.35 2.08 17.12
C GLN A 208 24.86 3.12 18.13
N ASN A 209 24.14 3.27 19.24
CA ASN A 209 24.70 3.81 20.46
C ASN A 209 25.69 2.79 21.03
N GLY A 210 26.92 2.82 20.51
CA GLY A 210 28.07 2.19 21.12
C GLY A 210 28.67 3.14 22.15
N HIS A 211 28.28 2.99 23.42
CA HIS A 211 29.11 3.46 24.53
C HIS A 211 30.25 2.48 24.74
N GLY A 212 31.46 2.97 24.52
CA GLY A 212 32.74 2.41 24.95
C GLY A 212 33.72 3.57 25.13
#